data_AF-A0A7Y2FGK6-F1
#
_entry.id   AF-A0A7Y2FGK6-F1
#
_cell.length_a   1.000
_cell.length_b   1.000
_cell.length_c   1.000
_cell.angle_alpha   90.00
_cell.angle_beta   90.00
_cell.angle_gamma   90.00
#
_symmetry.space_group_name_H-M   'P 1'
#
loop_
_entity.id
_entity.type
_entity.pdbx_description
1 polymer ?
#
loop_
_entity_poly.entity_id
_entity_poly.type
_entity_poly.pdbx_seq_one_letter_code
_entity_poly.pdbx_strand_id
1 'polypeptide(L)' 'MHQTSVRVRYADTDKMRVAYYANYPVWFEVGRAELLRAHG' A
#
# COMPACT_ATOMS: atom_id res chain seq x y z
N MET A 1 -17.61 -4.94 3.12
CA MET A 1 -16.52 -4.06 2.63
C MET A 1 -15.24 -4.48 3.33
N HIS A 2 -14.19 -4.83 2.59
CA HIS A 2 -12.87 -5.19 3.14
C HIS A 2 -11.93 -3.98 3.06
N GLN A 3 -11.17 -3.73 4.12
CA GLN A 3 -10.24 -2.61 4.22
C GLN A 3 -8.89 -3.10 4.72
N THR A 4 -7.82 -2.61 4.13
CA THR A 4 -6.44 -2.94 4.49
C THR A 4 -5.69 -1.65 4.76
N SER A 5 -5.07 -1.53 5.94
CA SER A 5 -4.24 -0.38 6.28
C SER A 5 -2.78 -0.63 5.91
N VAL A 6 -2.16 0.34 5.24
CA VAL A 6 -0.73 0.30 4.93
C VAL A 6 -0.07 1.50 5.60
N ARG A 7 0.95 1.22 6.42
CA ARG A 7 1.75 2.27 7.06
C ARG A 7 2.86 2.71 6.12
N VAL A 8 2.83 3.99 5.75
CA VAL A 8 3.92 4.63 4.97
C VAL A 8 5.19 4.68 5.82
N ARG A 9 6.28 4.15 5.29
CA ARG A 9 7.61 4.17 5.92
C ARG A 9 8.42 5.36 5.42
N TYR A 10 9.46 5.74 6.15
CA TYR A 10 10.40 6.77 5.70
C TYR A 10 11.03 6.42 4.34
N ALA A 11 11.35 5.13 4.12
CA ALA A 11 11.87 4.63 2.85
C ALA A 11 10.90 4.78 1.68
N ASP A 12 9.59 4.93 1.94
CA ASP A 12 8.59 5.11 0.89
C ASP A 12 8.43 6.58 0.49
N THR A 13 9.14 7.49 1.17
CA THR A 13 9.10 8.93 0.90
C THR A 13 10.33 9.38 0.09
N ASP A 14 10.13 10.35 -0.80
CA ASP A 14 11.22 10.91 -1.60
C ASP A 14 11.80 12.21 -0.99
N LYS A 15 12.71 12.86 -1.73
CA LYS A 15 13.32 14.13 -1.32
C LYS A 15 12.31 15.28 -1.15
N MET A 16 11.10 15.15 -1.69
CA MET A 16 10.01 16.11 -1.51
C MET A 16 9.23 15.87 -0.20
N ARG A 17 9.61 14.84 0.59
CA ARG A 17 8.98 14.46 1.87
C ARG A 17 7.51 14.04 1.72
N VAL A 18 7.18 13.49 0.55
CA VAL A 18 5.85 12.94 0.25
C VAL A 18 6.02 11.46 -0.12
N ALA A 19 4.94 10.70 0.04
CA ALA A 19 4.86 9.35 -0.51
C ALA A 19 5.23 9.35 -2.00
N TYR A 20 6.26 8.58 -2.35
CA TYR A 20 6.68 8.48 -3.75
C TYR A 20 5.67 7.66 -4.54
N TYR A 21 5.21 8.20 -5.67
CA TYR A 21 4.11 7.61 -6.45
C TYR A 21 4.42 6.19 -6.97
N ALA A 22 5.69 5.85 -7.17
CA ALA A 22 6.06 4.51 -7.63
C ALA A 22 5.80 3.41 -6.59
N ASN A 23 5.55 3.77 -5.32
CA ASN A 23 5.20 2.82 -4.27
C ASN A 23 3.70 2.46 -4.26
N TYR A 24 2.85 3.20 -4.98
CA TYR A 24 1.40 2.95 -4.98
C TYR A 24 1.03 1.56 -5.52
N PRO A 25 1.62 1.04 -6.62
CA PRO A 25 1.34 -0.31 -7.09
C PRO A 25 1.62 -1.38 -6.03
N VAL A 26 2.70 -1.22 -5.24
CA VAL A 26 3.06 -2.13 -4.15
C VAL A 26 1.99 -2.11 -3.06
N TRP A 27 1.48 -0.93 -2.69
CA TRP A 27 0.42 -0.81 -1.68
C TRP A 27 -0.92 -1.37 -2.16
N PHE A 28 -1.25 -1.20 -3.45
CA PHE A 28 -2.44 -1.81 -4.04
C PHE A 28 -2.33 -3.33 -4.12
N GLU A 29 -1.15 -3.86 -4.36
CA GLU A 29 -0.91 -5.31 -4.33
C GLU A 29 -1.21 -5.90 -2.96
N VAL A 30 -0.77 -5.24 -1.88
CA VAL A 30 -1.09 -5.65 -0.50
C VAL A 30 -2.61 -5.69 -0.27
N GLY A 31 -3.33 -4.62 -0.63
CA GLY A 31 -4.79 -4.58 -0.48
C GLY A 31 -5.51 -5.65 -1.30
N ARG A 32 -5.05 -5.92 -2.52
CA ARG A 32 -5.60 -6.97 -3.37
C ARG A 32 -5.37 -8.37 -2.78
N ALA A 33 -4.17 -8.64 -2.27
CA ALA A 33 -3.84 -9.91 -1.64
C ALA A 33 -4.73 -10.18 -0.40
N GLU A 34 -4.91 -9.18 0.45
CA GLU A 34 -5.77 -9.28 1.63
C GLU A 34 -7.25 -9.44 1.27
N LEU A 35 -7.72 -8.71 0.24
CA LEU A 35 -9.09 -8.88 -0.26
C LEU A 35 -9.35 -10.32 -0.71
N LEU A 36 -8.44 -10.90 -1.50
CA LEU A 36 -8.55 -12.28 -1.97
C LEU A 36 -8.48 -13.28 -0.81
N ARG A 37 -7.58 -13.08 0.15
CA ARG A 37 -7.48 -13.92 1.36
C ARG A 37 -8.75 -13.88 2.21
N ALA A 38 -9.49 -12.78 2.20
CA ALA A 38 -10.74 -12.64 2.95
C ALA A 38 -11.98 -13.24 2.24
N HIS A 39 -11.90 -13.53 0.93
CA HIS A 39 -13.04 -14.02 0.12
C HIS A 39 -12.81 -15.40 -0.53
N GLY A 40 -11.65 -16.00 -0.31
CA GLY A 40 -11.37 -17.41 -0.63
C GLY A 40 -11.74 -18.31 0.55
#